data_AF-A0A4Q1UVZ8-F1
#
_entry.id   AF-A0A4Q1UVZ8-F1
#
_cell.length_a   1.000
_cell.length_b   1.000
_cell.length_c   1.000
_cell.angle_alpha   90.00
_cell.angle_beta   90.00
_cell.angle_gamma   90.00
#
_symmetry.space_group_name_H-M   'P 1'
#
loop_
_entity.id
_entity.type
_entity.pdbx_description
1 polymer ?
#
loop_
_entity_poly.entity_id
_entity_poly.type
_entity_poly.pdbx_seq_one_letter_code
_entity_poly.pdbx_strand_id
1 'polypeptide(L)'
;MSEITATQMVPSRSVVDRSARTRLAYLDGWRGLSIALVLIGHFFPIPGINLGVLGVEFFFVLSGRLMSEILFIERYPLKKFFKRRFSRIYPALLVFVVISMIALSGTFIAFKWKAALTALTFTYNYAGILVTRAGALDHIWSLCVEEHAYIILALISALLSSRNRVIPLLLTLALLAMANGAVSYWVFGLDYEATYWRTDVHIASILLSASICLLKAEGRLPAVLKGSYVALAAAAGAVLLFMDPVPTPIHYLLAVPLLALAVNALDFSTPIFSNLLSSWPMATLGLWSYSLYLWQQPFYKFVYEQGISPWPMLVGVFACALCSYYLVERPAREWLNRNW
;
A
#
# COMPACT_ATOMS: atom_id res chain seq x y z
N MET A 1 -45.68 28.65 24.47
CA MET A 1 -45.75 27.18 24.63
C MET A 1 -44.59 26.58 23.85
N SER A 2 -43.66 26.00 24.61
CA SER A 2 -42.50 25.15 24.31
C SER A 2 -41.71 25.34 23.00
N GLU A 3 -40.50 25.87 23.20
CA GLU A 3 -39.31 25.69 22.37
C GLU A 3 -38.99 24.20 22.18
N ILE A 4 -38.71 23.80 20.93
CA ILE A 4 -38.12 22.50 20.61
C ILE A 4 -36.60 22.68 20.62
N THR A 5 -35.97 22.37 21.75
CA THR A 5 -34.52 22.37 21.88
C THR A 5 -33.96 21.11 21.21
N ALA A 6 -33.36 21.29 20.03
CA ALA A 6 -32.59 20.25 19.36
C ALA A 6 -31.38 19.87 20.23
N THR A 7 -31.52 18.77 20.98
CA THR A 7 -30.42 18.22 21.78
C THR A 7 -29.45 17.56 20.81
N GLN A 8 -28.28 18.17 20.58
CA GLN A 8 -27.16 17.50 19.93
C GLN A 8 -26.75 16.31 20.80
N MET A 9 -27.25 15.12 20.47
CA MET A 9 -26.85 13.88 21.14
C MET A 9 -25.38 13.62 20.84
N VAL A 10 -24.52 13.95 21.80
CA VAL A 10 -23.12 13.48 21.81
C VAL A 10 -23.17 11.95 21.83
N PRO A 11 -22.63 11.24 20.83
CA PRO A 11 -22.70 9.79 20.77
C PRO A 11 -22.00 9.17 21.99
N SER A 12 -22.58 8.12 22.55
CA SER A 12 -22.04 7.44 23.73
C SER A 12 -20.67 6.81 23.44
N ARG A 13 -19.78 6.77 24.44
CA ARG A 13 -18.40 6.23 24.30
C ARG A 13 -18.35 4.82 23.71
N SER A 14 -19.35 3.97 23.97
CA SER A 14 -19.45 2.62 23.43
C SER A 14 -19.71 2.58 21.91
N VAL A 15 -20.44 3.56 21.38
CA VAL A 15 -20.71 3.69 19.94
C VAL A 15 -19.45 4.18 19.21
N VAL A 16 -18.70 5.09 19.84
CA VAL A 16 -17.41 5.60 19.31
C VAL A 16 -16.34 4.51 19.29
N ASP A 17 -16.22 3.70 20.35
CA ASP A 17 -15.27 2.57 20.37
C ASP A 17 -15.65 1.49 19.34
N ARG A 18 -16.95 1.20 19.18
CA ARG A 18 -17.41 0.24 18.17
C ARG A 18 -17.11 0.71 16.75
N SER A 19 -17.39 1.97 16.41
CA SER A 19 -17.13 2.49 15.06
C SER A 19 -15.63 2.56 14.75
N ALA A 20 -14.79 2.90 15.73
CA ALA A 20 -13.34 2.88 15.60
C ALA A 20 -12.81 1.46 15.36
N ARG A 21 -13.29 0.45 16.09
CA ARG A 21 -12.91 -0.96 15.90
C ARG A 21 -13.33 -1.49 14.54
N THR A 22 -14.56 -1.23 14.11
CA THR A 22 -15.04 -1.61 12.77
C THR A 22 -14.17 -0.96 11.69
N ARG A 23 -13.78 0.31 11.88
CA ARG A 23 -12.88 1.01 10.96
C ARG A 23 -11.51 0.38 10.85
N LEU A 24 -10.90 0.04 11.98
CA LEU A 24 -9.63 -0.68 11.97
C LEU A 24 -9.77 -2.03 11.25
N ALA A 25 -10.86 -2.76 11.50
CA ALA A 25 -11.09 -4.08 10.90
C ALA A 25 -11.21 -4.05 9.37
N TYR A 26 -11.99 -3.14 8.76
CA TYR A 26 -12.09 -3.10 7.30
C TYR A 26 -10.83 -2.54 6.62
N LEU A 27 -10.05 -1.69 7.30
CA LEU A 27 -8.78 -1.21 6.75
C LEU A 27 -7.70 -2.29 6.80
N ASP A 28 -7.69 -3.12 7.85
CA ASP A 28 -6.89 -4.35 7.89
C ASP A 28 -7.40 -5.35 6.82
N GLY A 29 -8.71 -5.46 6.66
CA GLY A 29 -9.34 -6.20 5.58
C GLY A 29 -8.87 -5.79 4.19
N TRP A 30 -8.76 -4.48 3.94
CA TRP A 30 -8.22 -3.94 2.69
C TRP A 30 -6.76 -4.39 2.48
N ARG A 31 -5.92 -4.37 3.52
CA ARG A 31 -4.54 -4.93 3.44
C ARG A 31 -4.57 -6.43 3.13
N GLY A 32 -5.51 -7.15 3.73
CA GLY A 32 -5.72 -8.58 3.48
C GLY A 32 -6.09 -8.87 2.03
N LEU A 33 -7.00 -8.08 1.47
CA LEU A 33 -7.34 -8.12 0.05
C LEU A 33 -6.12 -7.80 -0.82
N SER A 34 -5.36 -6.74 -0.50
CA SER A 34 -4.14 -6.37 -1.23
C SER A 34 -3.14 -7.53 -1.32
N ILE A 35 -2.80 -8.17 -0.19
CA ILE A 35 -1.86 -9.30 -0.22
C ILE A 35 -2.45 -10.54 -0.89
N ALA A 36 -3.76 -10.78 -0.75
CA ALA A 36 -4.42 -11.89 -1.45
C ALA A 36 -4.31 -11.72 -2.97
N LEU A 37 -4.55 -10.51 -3.49
CA LEU A 37 -4.39 -10.20 -4.91
C LEU A 37 -2.95 -10.42 -5.38
N VAL A 38 -1.95 -10.02 -4.57
CA VAL A 38 -0.53 -10.29 -4.88
C VAL A 38 -0.24 -11.78 -4.97
N LEU A 39 -0.68 -12.56 -3.98
CA LEU A 39 -0.45 -14.01 -3.95
C LEU A 39 -1.19 -14.71 -5.11
N ILE A 40 -2.42 -14.33 -5.41
CA ILE A 40 -3.15 -14.89 -6.56
C ILE A 40 -2.42 -14.52 -7.86
N GLY A 41 -2.04 -13.26 -8.06
CA GLY A 41 -1.36 -12.82 -9.27
C GLY A 41 -0.02 -13.53 -9.54
N HIS A 42 0.68 -13.96 -8.49
CA HIS A 42 1.96 -14.64 -8.61
C HIS A 42 1.84 -16.17 -8.70
N PHE A 43 0.95 -16.79 -7.91
CA PHE A 43 0.88 -18.25 -7.81
C PHE A 43 -0.24 -18.86 -8.66
N PHE A 44 -1.28 -18.08 -8.97
CA PHE A 44 -2.45 -18.51 -9.75
C PHE A 44 -2.89 -17.39 -10.71
N PRO A 45 -2.02 -16.99 -11.66
CA PRO A 45 -2.28 -15.86 -12.53
C PRO A 45 -3.58 -16.06 -13.32
N ILE A 46 -4.40 -15.01 -13.37
CA ILE A 46 -5.63 -14.99 -14.16
C ILE A 46 -5.31 -14.30 -15.48
N PRO A 47 -5.49 -14.98 -16.64
CA PRO A 47 -5.24 -14.36 -17.94
C PRO A 47 -6.06 -13.08 -18.12
N GLY A 48 -5.45 -12.03 -18.68
CA GLY A 48 -6.13 -10.77 -18.94
C GLY A 48 -6.08 -9.73 -17.82
N ILE A 49 -5.44 -10.02 -16.67
CA ILE A 49 -5.30 -9.06 -15.57
C ILE A 49 -4.07 -9.34 -14.68
N ASN A 50 -3.28 -8.30 -14.39
CA ASN A 50 -2.18 -8.40 -13.44
C ASN A 50 -2.64 -8.09 -12.00
N LEU A 51 -3.10 -9.13 -11.29
CA LEU A 51 -3.54 -8.99 -9.89
C LEU A 51 -2.39 -8.65 -8.92
N GLY A 52 -1.15 -8.99 -9.27
CA GLY A 52 0.04 -8.63 -8.51
C GLY A 52 0.20 -7.11 -8.38
N VAL A 53 0.18 -6.45 -9.53
CA VAL A 53 0.26 -4.99 -9.65
C VAL A 53 -0.95 -4.32 -9.01
N LEU A 54 -2.16 -4.84 -9.26
CA LEU A 54 -3.38 -4.33 -8.64
C LEU A 54 -3.31 -4.38 -7.11
N GLY A 55 -2.85 -5.50 -6.54
CA GLY A 55 -2.70 -5.64 -5.09
C GLY A 55 -1.73 -4.62 -4.48
N VAL A 56 -0.64 -4.30 -5.16
CA VAL A 56 0.31 -3.24 -4.75
C VAL A 56 -0.35 -1.86 -4.79
N GLU A 57 -1.15 -1.55 -5.80
CA GLU A 57 -1.88 -0.28 -5.89
C GLU A 57 -2.90 -0.12 -4.76
N PHE A 58 -3.57 -1.21 -4.36
CA PHE A 58 -4.42 -1.20 -3.17
C PHE A 58 -3.62 -0.87 -1.90
N PHE A 59 -2.40 -1.36 -1.75
CA PHE A 59 -1.51 -0.96 -0.64
C PHE A 59 -1.18 0.53 -0.70
N PHE A 60 -0.79 1.05 -1.86
CA PHE A 60 -0.41 2.46 -2.01
C PHE A 60 -1.55 3.42 -1.67
N VAL A 61 -2.75 3.19 -2.21
CA VAL A 61 -3.89 4.08 -1.90
C VAL A 61 -4.28 3.99 -0.42
N LEU A 62 -4.19 2.81 0.19
CA LEU A 62 -4.42 2.68 1.63
C LEU A 62 -3.36 3.44 2.43
N SER A 63 -2.09 3.34 2.03
CA SER A 63 -0.99 4.05 2.68
C SER A 63 -1.15 5.56 2.58
N GLY A 64 -1.58 6.10 1.44
CA GLY A 64 -1.92 7.51 1.30
C GLY A 64 -2.97 7.97 2.30
N ARG A 65 -4.07 7.21 2.41
CA ARG A 65 -5.14 7.48 3.37
C ARG A 65 -4.62 7.45 4.82
N LEU A 66 -3.96 6.36 5.24
CA LEU A 66 -3.48 6.20 6.61
C LEU A 66 -2.42 7.25 6.99
N MET A 67 -1.52 7.60 6.07
CA MET A 67 -0.51 8.63 6.31
C MET A 67 -1.10 10.01 6.41
N SER A 68 -2.12 10.31 5.61
CA SER A 68 -2.80 11.60 5.77
C SER A 68 -3.53 11.72 7.11
N GLU A 69 -4.17 10.65 7.57
CA GLU A 69 -4.84 10.58 8.86
C GLU A 69 -3.83 10.82 9.99
N ILE A 70 -2.71 10.10 9.99
CA ILE A 70 -1.71 10.20 11.06
C ILE A 70 -0.96 11.54 11.04
N LEU A 71 -0.50 12.02 9.89
CA LEU A 71 0.39 13.18 9.80
C LEU A 71 -0.33 14.52 9.79
N PHE A 72 -1.47 14.64 9.11
CA PHE A 72 -2.15 15.92 8.91
C PHE A 72 -3.47 16.04 9.67
N ILE A 73 -4.10 14.90 10.04
CA ILE A 73 -5.33 14.89 10.85
C ILE A 73 -4.99 14.81 12.34
N GLU A 74 -4.36 13.73 12.76
CA GLU A 74 -3.93 13.49 14.13
C GLU A 74 -2.71 14.33 14.52
N ARG A 75 -1.94 14.83 13.53
CA ARG A 75 -0.70 15.59 13.72
C ARG A 75 0.28 14.86 14.64
N TYR A 76 0.44 13.57 14.38
CA TYR A 76 1.22 12.69 15.23
C TYR A 76 2.71 13.10 15.21
N PRO A 77 3.42 13.13 16.36
CA PRO A 77 4.80 13.60 16.42
C PRO A 77 5.74 12.79 15.51
N LEU A 78 6.49 13.47 14.64
CA LEU A 78 7.33 12.84 13.60
C LEU A 78 8.34 11.84 14.16
N LYS A 79 8.96 12.15 15.30
CA LYS A 79 9.88 11.21 15.97
C LYS A 79 9.19 9.89 16.31
N LYS A 80 7.97 9.95 16.87
CA LYS A 80 7.18 8.75 17.21
C LYS A 80 6.66 8.05 15.97
N PHE A 81 6.32 8.80 14.91
CA PHE A 81 5.92 8.27 13.61
C PHE A 81 7.01 7.39 12.99
N PHE A 82 8.22 7.95 12.79
CA PHE A 82 9.33 7.22 12.18
C PHE A 82 9.79 6.04 13.04
N LYS A 83 9.79 6.19 14.36
CA LYS A 83 10.05 5.08 15.29
C LYS A 83 9.09 3.90 15.05
N ARG A 84 7.78 4.16 15.01
CA ARG A 84 6.76 3.12 14.77
C ARG A 84 6.92 2.48 13.41
N ARG A 85 7.19 3.28 12.37
CA ARG A 85 7.44 2.80 11.01
C ARG A 85 8.67 1.92 10.92
N PHE A 86 9.80 2.40 11.44
CA PHE A 86 11.03 1.63 11.54
C PHE A 86 10.81 0.30 12.26
N SER A 87 10.16 0.32 13.43
CA SER A 87 9.89 -0.88 14.23
C SER A 87 9.04 -1.94 13.53
N ARG A 88 8.22 -1.52 12.56
CA ARG A 88 7.34 -2.41 11.79
C ARG A 88 8.03 -3.00 10.57
N ILE A 89 8.89 -2.21 9.91
CA ILE A 89 9.39 -2.52 8.56
C ILE A 89 10.82 -3.05 8.64
N TYR A 90 11.73 -2.27 9.21
CA TYR A 90 13.16 -2.50 9.05
C TYR A 90 13.66 -3.84 9.63
N PRO A 91 13.26 -4.29 10.83
CA PRO A 91 13.74 -5.56 11.39
C PRO A 91 13.42 -6.78 10.51
N ALA A 92 12.19 -6.88 10.02
CA ALA A 92 11.80 -8.01 9.19
C ALA A 92 12.39 -7.92 7.78
N LEU A 93 12.52 -6.71 7.20
CA LEU A 93 13.24 -6.51 5.95
C LEU A 93 14.70 -6.95 6.06
N LEU A 94 15.39 -6.57 7.13
CA LEU A 94 16.79 -6.94 7.36
C LEU A 94 16.96 -8.46 7.43
N VAL A 95 16.12 -9.14 8.21
CA VAL A 95 16.15 -10.60 8.32
C VAL A 95 15.84 -11.26 6.98
N PHE A 96 14.83 -10.79 6.26
CA PHE A 96 14.48 -11.28 4.93
C PHE A 96 15.67 -11.17 3.97
N VAL A 97 16.33 -10.01 3.88
CA VAL A 97 17.45 -9.77 2.96
C VAL A 97 18.64 -10.68 3.31
N VAL A 98 19.00 -10.77 4.60
CA VAL A 98 20.13 -11.60 5.04
C VAL A 98 19.87 -13.08 4.79
N ILE A 99 18.71 -13.59 5.19
CA ILE A 99 18.37 -15.01 4.98
C ILE A 99 18.27 -15.31 3.50
N SER A 100 17.60 -14.46 2.70
CA SER A 100 17.46 -14.69 1.26
C SER A 100 18.81 -14.67 0.55
N MET A 101 19.74 -13.79 0.94
CA MET A 101 21.07 -13.75 0.35
C MET A 101 21.86 -15.05 0.61
N ILE A 102 21.70 -15.65 1.79
CA ILE A 102 22.35 -16.92 2.14
C ILE A 102 21.64 -18.10 1.47
N ALA A 103 20.33 -18.22 1.68
CA ALA A 103 19.52 -19.36 1.24
C ALA A 103 19.41 -19.49 -0.27
N LEU A 104 19.44 -18.36 -1.00
CA LEU A 104 19.38 -18.35 -2.46
C LEU A 104 20.77 -18.34 -3.11
N SER A 105 21.85 -18.37 -2.32
CA SER A 105 23.21 -18.45 -2.85
C SER A 105 23.37 -19.70 -3.72
N GLY A 106 23.93 -19.54 -4.91
CA GLY A 106 24.09 -20.63 -5.89
C GLY A 106 22.82 -20.99 -6.68
N THR A 107 21.69 -20.33 -6.44
CA THR A 107 20.48 -20.47 -7.27
C THR A 107 20.46 -19.47 -8.43
N PHE A 108 19.55 -19.66 -9.38
CA PHE A 108 19.37 -18.75 -10.53
C PHE A 108 18.87 -17.35 -10.15
N ILE A 109 18.28 -17.19 -8.95
CA ILE A 109 17.84 -15.90 -8.39
C ILE A 109 18.78 -15.34 -7.32
N ALA A 110 20.00 -15.87 -7.21
CA ALA A 110 21.02 -15.34 -6.32
C ALA A 110 21.28 -13.85 -6.62
N PHE A 111 21.50 -13.06 -5.58
CA PHE A 111 21.81 -11.64 -5.70
C PHE A 111 23.04 -11.26 -4.86
N LYS A 112 23.73 -10.21 -5.29
CA LYS A 112 24.97 -9.74 -4.66
C LYS A 112 24.68 -8.69 -3.58
N TRP A 113 25.69 -8.45 -2.74
CA TRP A 113 25.62 -7.47 -1.65
C TRP A 113 25.18 -6.06 -2.09
N LYS A 114 25.48 -5.63 -3.33
CA LYS A 114 25.04 -4.33 -3.86
C LYS A 114 23.50 -4.23 -3.94
N ALA A 115 22.83 -5.30 -4.37
CA ALA A 115 21.36 -5.34 -4.42
C ALA A 115 20.74 -5.44 -3.02
N ALA A 116 21.41 -6.17 -2.12
CA ALA A 116 21.02 -6.22 -0.71
C ALA A 116 21.10 -4.82 -0.07
N LEU A 117 22.19 -4.09 -0.32
CA LEU A 117 22.39 -2.74 0.19
C LEU A 117 21.29 -1.78 -0.32
N THR A 118 20.99 -1.80 -1.62
CA THR A 118 19.96 -0.91 -2.18
C THR A 118 18.56 -1.23 -1.67
N ALA A 119 18.25 -2.49 -1.38
CA ALA A 119 17.02 -2.88 -0.70
C ALA A 119 16.98 -2.32 0.74
N LEU A 120 18.06 -2.45 1.51
CA LEU A 120 18.16 -1.97 2.89
C LEU A 120 18.22 -0.44 3.02
N THR A 121 18.65 0.26 1.98
CA THR A 121 18.64 1.74 1.92
C THR A 121 17.42 2.31 1.20
N PHE A 122 16.45 1.46 0.83
CA PHE A 122 15.24 1.85 0.08
C PHE A 122 15.53 2.56 -1.26
N THR A 123 16.63 2.24 -1.92
CA THR A 123 17.02 2.79 -3.24
C THR A 123 16.91 1.78 -4.38
N TYR A 124 16.43 0.57 -4.09
CA TYR A 124 16.34 -0.53 -5.06
C TYR A 124 15.50 -0.16 -6.29
N ASN A 125 14.45 0.63 -6.13
CA ASN A 125 13.56 0.99 -7.24
C ASN A 125 14.23 1.80 -8.35
N TYR A 126 15.30 2.56 -8.04
CA TYR A 126 16.12 3.23 -9.05
C TYR A 126 17.39 2.43 -9.40
N ALA A 127 18.05 1.85 -8.40
CA ALA A 127 19.27 1.08 -8.62
C ALA A 127 19.02 -0.19 -9.46
N GLY A 128 17.87 -0.84 -9.27
CA GLY A 128 17.44 -2.01 -10.04
C GLY A 128 17.18 -1.69 -11.52
N ILE A 129 16.76 -0.46 -11.83
CA ILE A 129 16.61 0.05 -13.21
C ILE A 129 18.00 0.30 -13.82
N LEU A 130 18.94 0.88 -13.07
CA LEU A 130 20.20 1.40 -13.61
C LEU A 130 21.37 0.41 -13.66
N VAL A 131 21.38 -0.63 -12.80
CA VAL A 131 22.55 -1.51 -12.66
C VAL A 131 22.24 -2.92 -13.17
N THR A 132 21.48 -3.70 -12.41
CA THR A 132 21.04 -5.06 -12.76
C THR A 132 19.95 -5.48 -11.76
N ARG A 133 18.88 -6.09 -12.25
CA ARG A 133 17.81 -6.61 -11.39
C ARG A 133 18.29 -7.77 -10.52
N ALA A 134 17.80 -7.81 -9.29
CA ALA A 134 17.86 -8.96 -8.41
C ALA A 134 16.47 -9.59 -8.35
N GLY A 135 16.25 -10.65 -9.14
CA GLY A 135 14.93 -11.29 -9.29
C GLY A 135 14.18 -11.56 -7.98
N ALA A 136 14.92 -12.02 -6.95
CA ALA A 136 14.39 -12.30 -5.62
C ALA A 136 13.95 -11.05 -4.84
N LEU A 137 14.50 -9.88 -5.16
CA LEU A 137 14.23 -8.60 -4.49
C LEU A 137 13.36 -7.67 -5.33
N ASP A 138 12.89 -8.08 -6.51
CA ASP A 138 12.19 -7.18 -7.44
C ASP A 138 11.03 -6.43 -6.76
N HIS A 139 10.15 -7.14 -6.06
CA HIS A 139 9.03 -6.55 -5.31
C HIS A 139 9.41 -5.43 -4.30
N ILE A 140 10.67 -5.34 -3.86
CA ILE A 140 11.14 -4.30 -2.93
C ILE A 140 11.05 -2.90 -3.56
N TRP A 141 10.93 -2.79 -4.89
CA TRP A 141 10.71 -1.50 -5.55
C TRP A 141 9.51 -0.74 -4.94
N SER A 142 8.43 -1.44 -4.61
CA SER A 142 7.21 -0.81 -4.10
C SER A 142 7.39 -0.30 -2.67
N LEU A 143 8.15 -1.04 -1.86
CA LEU A 143 8.50 -0.66 -0.50
C LEU A 143 9.39 0.60 -0.49
N CYS A 144 10.29 0.74 -1.48
CA CYS A 144 11.08 1.96 -1.65
C CYS A 144 10.17 3.17 -1.95
N VAL A 145 9.24 3.03 -2.90
CA VAL A 145 8.27 4.09 -3.22
C VAL A 145 7.47 4.49 -1.98
N GLU A 146 7.01 3.51 -1.21
CA GLU A 146 6.24 3.74 0.00
C GLU A 146 7.05 4.50 1.07
N GLU A 147 8.29 4.10 1.35
CA GLU A 147 9.16 4.80 2.30
C GLU A 147 9.52 6.22 1.83
N HIS A 148 9.81 6.41 0.54
CA HIS A 148 10.02 7.75 -0.03
C HIS A 148 8.80 8.64 0.17
N ALA A 149 7.60 8.10 -0.08
CA ALA A 149 6.35 8.83 0.12
C ALA A 149 6.13 9.19 1.60
N TYR A 150 6.48 8.30 2.53
CA TYR A 150 6.38 8.59 3.97
C TYR A 150 7.30 9.73 4.38
N ILE A 151 8.53 9.75 3.89
CA ILE A 151 9.48 10.86 4.13
C ILE A 151 8.92 12.16 3.54
N ILE A 152 8.46 12.15 2.30
CA ILE A 152 7.91 13.34 1.63
C ILE A 152 6.68 13.88 2.37
N LEU A 153 5.72 13.01 2.74
CA LEU A 153 4.54 13.43 3.50
C LEU A 153 4.90 13.97 4.89
N ALA A 154 5.86 13.35 5.58
CA ALA A 154 6.35 13.83 6.87
C ALA A 154 6.99 15.22 6.74
N LEU A 155 7.83 15.44 5.72
CA LEU A 155 8.43 16.75 5.44
C LEU A 155 7.36 17.80 5.13
N ILE A 156 6.38 17.48 4.27
CA ILE A 156 5.26 18.37 3.98
C ILE A 156 4.47 18.71 5.26
N SER A 157 4.24 17.74 6.14
CA SER A 157 3.56 17.98 7.42
C SER A 157 4.36 18.85 8.40
N ALA A 158 5.69 18.81 8.34
CA ALA A 158 6.56 19.67 9.13
C ALA A 158 6.58 21.12 8.61
N LEU A 159 6.59 21.29 7.28
CA LEU A 159 6.74 22.58 6.62
C LEU A 159 5.40 23.32 6.45
N LEU A 160 4.29 22.60 6.32
CA LEU A 160 2.96 23.15 6.09
C LEU A 160 1.98 22.70 7.17
N SER A 161 1.52 23.64 7.99
CA SER A 161 0.55 23.39 9.04
C SER A 161 -0.91 23.44 8.58
N SER A 162 -1.18 24.13 7.46
CA SER A 162 -2.53 24.37 6.95
C SER A 162 -2.91 23.39 5.84
N ARG A 163 -4.00 22.63 6.08
CA ARG A 163 -4.55 21.70 5.09
C ARG A 163 -4.98 22.39 3.79
N ASN A 164 -5.36 23.68 3.84
CA ASN A 164 -5.67 24.47 2.65
C ASN A 164 -4.47 24.69 1.72
N ARG A 165 -3.24 24.58 2.23
CA ARG A 165 -2.01 24.60 1.42
C ARG A 165 -1.52 23.20 1.07
N VAL A 166 -1.67 22.24 1.99
CA VAL A 166 -1.26 20.85 1.79
C VAL A 166 -2.05 20.20 0.67
N ILE A 167 -3.38 20.30 0.67
CA ILE A 167 -4.25 19.66 -0.34
C ILE A 167 -3.86 20.03 -1.78
N PRO A 168 -3.79 21.33 -2.17
CA PRO A 168 -3.39 21.67 -3.53
C PRO A 168 -1.96 21.24 -3.86
N LEU A 169 -1.02 21.28 -2.90
CA LEU A 169 0.33 20.78 -3.13
C LEU A 169 0.34 19.28 -3.44
N LEU A 170 -0.34 18.46 -2.62
CA LEU A 170 -0.41 17.01 -2.83
C LEU A 170 -1.09 16.66 -4.17
N LEU A 171 -2.17 17.38 -4.53
CA LEU A 171 -2.85 17.21 -5.81
C LEU A 171 -1.93 17.59 -6.98
N THR A 172 -1.24 18.73 -6.91
CA THR A 172 -0.30 19.14 -7.96
C THR A 172 0.83 18.13 -8.11
N LEU A 173 1.44 17.67 -7.03
CA LEU A 173 2.48 16.65 -7.08
C LEU A 173 1.98 15.32 -7.63
N ALA A 174 0.76 14.90 -7.26
CA ALA A 174 0.14 13.69 -7.82
C ALA A 174 -0.07 13.81 -9.33
N LEU A 175 -0.63 14.94 -9.79
CA LEU A 175 -0.87 15.21 -11.21
C LEU A 175 0.43 15.29 -12.01
N LEU A 176 1.48 15.90 -11.46
CA LEU A 176 2.80 15.93 -12.09
C LEU A 176 3.41 14.53 -12.19
N ALA A 177 3.28 13.70 -11.15
CA ALA A 177 3.77 12.32 -11.18
C ALA A 177 3.01 11.45 -12.20
N MET A 178 1.69 11.61 -12.27
CA MET A 178 0.83 11.00 -13.30
C MET A 178 1.24 11.41 -14.72
N ALA A 179 1.45 12.72 -14.94
CA ALA A 179 1.90 13.25 -16.22
C ALA A 179 3.29 12.75 -16.59
N ASN A 180 4.23 12.71 -15.64
CA ASN A 180 5.58 12.18 -15.83
C ASN A 180 5.54 10.70 -16.27
N GLY A 181 4.68 9.89 -15.66
CA GLY A 181 4.45 8.51 -16.11
C GLY A 181 3.95 8.46 -17.55
N ALA A 182 2.90 9.23 -17.86
CA ALA A 182 2.28 9.28 -19.19
C ALA A 182 3.28 9.70 -20.28
N VAL A 183 4.09 10.73 -20.00
CA VAL A 183 5.15 11.21 -20.91
C VAL A 183 6.25 10.16 -21.04
N SER A 184 6.70 9.56 -19.93
CA SER A 184 7.73 8.50 -19.94
C SER A 184 7.33 7.33 -20.84
N TYR A 185 6.07 6.92 -20.80
CA TYR A 185 5.56 5.82 -21.61
C TYR A 185 5.27 6.25 -23.06
N TRP A 186 4.40 7.24 -23.28
CA TRP A 186 3.92 7.55 -24.64
C TRP A 186 4.89 8.38 -25.48
N VAL A 187 5.70 9.22 -24.84
CA VAL A 187 6.61 10.13 -25.56
C VAL A 187 8.02 9.54 -25.61
N PHE A 188 8.54 9.06 -24.48
CA PHE A 188 9.89 8.51 -24.41
C PHE A 188 9.97 7.01 -24.69
N GLY A 189 8.83 6.30 -24.74
CA GLY A 189 8.81 4.87 -25.05
C GLY A 189 9.54 4.01 -24.01
N LEU A 190 9.64 4.49 -22.76
CA LEU A 190 10.29 3.74 -21.69
C LEU A 190 9.47 2.47 -21.38
N ASP A 191 10.16 1.40 -21.05
CA ASP A 191 9.52 0.15 -20.67
C ASP A 191 8.74 0.28 -19.34
N TYR A 192 8.02 -0.79 -19.00
CA TYR A 192 7.19 -0.83 -17.81
C TYR A 192 8.02 -0.56 -16.56
N GLU A 193 9.13 -1.25 -16.35
CA GLU A 193 9.96 -1.10 -15.16
C GLU A 193 10.60 0.30 -15.05
N ALA A 194 11.14 0.84 -16.15
CA ALA A 194 11.79 2.16 -16.20
C ALA A 194 10.80 3.32 -16.08
N THR A 195 9.49 3.06 -16.20
CA THR A 195 8.43 4.04 -15.94
C THR A 195 7.78 3.81 -14.58
N TYR A 196 7.28 2.61 -14.35
CA TYR A 196 6.39 2.26 -13.25
C TYR A 196 7.14 2.26 -11.92
N TRP A 197 8.33 1.66 -11.80
CA TRP A 197 9.02 1.51 -10.49
C TRP A 197 9.54 2.84 -9.89
N ARG A 198 9.53 3.91 -10.68
CA ARG A 198 10.01 5.23 -10.29
C ARG A 198 9.09 5.89 -9.27
N THR A 199 9.66 6.36 -8.16
CA THR A 199 8.90 7.09 -7.13
C THR A 199 8.27 8.36 -7.69
N ASP A 200 8.98 9.09 -8.54
CA ASP A 200 8.51 10.31 -9.21
C ASP A 200 7.38 10.09 -10.23
N VAL A 201 6.99 8.83 -10.48
CA VAL A 201 5.77 8.45 -11.20
C VAL A 201 4.74 7.89 -10.22
N HIS A 202 5.17 6.93 -9.40
CA HIS A 202 4.24 6.11 -8.64
C HIS A 202 3.73 6.68 -7.33
N ILE A 203 4.40 7.69 -6.80
CA ILE A 203 3.95 8.39 -5.60
C ILE A 203 2.53 8.96 -5.76
N ALA A 204 2.07 9.16 -7.00
CA ALA A 204 0.72 9.60 -7.35
C ALA A 204 -0.40 8.86 -6.58
N SER A 205 -0.34 7.52 -6.48
CA SER A 205 -1.37 6.72 -5.80
C SER A 205 -1.50 7.08 -4.33
N ILE A 206 -0.36 7.33 -3.67
CA ILE A 206 -0.29 7.71 -2.27
C ILE A 206 -0.74 9.17 -2.08
N LEU A 207 -0.23 10.11 -2.89
CA LEU A 207 -0.56 11.53 -2.75
C LEU A 207 -2.02 11.85 -3.09
N LEU A 208 -2.58 11.18 -4.10
CA LEU A 208 -3.97 11.36 -4.49
C LEU A 208 -4.92 10.84 -3.41
N SER A 209 -4.65 9.65 -2.87
CA SER A 209 -5.44 9.12 -1.75
C SER A 209 -5.33 9.98 -0.49
N ALA A 210 -4.12 10.48 -0.17
CA ALA A 210 -3.92 11.43 0.91
C ALA A 210 -4.73 12.72 0.70
N SER A 211 -4.77 13.25 -0.53
CA SER A 211 -5.54 14.44 -0.89
C SER A 211 -7.04 14.24 -0.70
N ILE A 212 -7.59 13.11 -1.15
CA ILE A 212 -9.01 12.77 -0.99
C ILE A 212 -9.36 12.63 0.50
N CYS A 213 -8.49 12.00 1.29
CA CYS A 213 -8.68 11.88 2.73
C CYS A 213 -8.77 13.26 3.41
N LEU A 214 -7.88 14.19 3.05
CA LEU A 214 -7.89 15.55 3.60
C LEU A 214 -9.09 16.37 3.13
N LEU A 215 -9.49 16.25 1.85
CA LEU A 215 -10.72 16.86 1.34
C LEU A 215 -11.96 16.35 2.10
N LYS A 216 -12.00 15.05 2.41
CA LYS A 216 -13.05 14.45 3.24
C LYS A 216 -13.05 15.03 4.65
N ALA A 217 -11.88 15.13 5.28
CA ALA A 217 -11.73 15.66 6.65
C ALA A 217 -12.14 17.14 6.77
N GLU A 218 -11.92 17.93 5.73
CA GLU A 218 -12.35 19.34 5.65
C GLU A 218 -13.83 19.50 5.23
N GLY A 219 -14.57 18.41 5.05
CA GLY A 219 -15.97 18.46 4.56
C GLY A 219 -16.12 18.88 3.10
N ARG A 220 -15.00 19.04 2.37
CA ARG A 220 -14.93 19.50 0.97
C ARG A 220 -15.18 18.41 -0.06
N LEU A 221 -15.30 17.15 0.35
CA LEU A 221 -15.64 16.05 -0.56
C LEU A 221 -17.10 16.20 -1.04
N PRO A 222 -17.37 16.24 -2.37
CA PRO A 222 -18.72 16.35 -2.92
C PRO A 222 -19.68 15.27 -2.41
N ALA A 223 -20.96 15.61 -2.23
CA ALA A 223 -21.97 14.69 -1.72
C ALA A 223 -22.15 13.44 -2.61
N VAL A 224 -22.04 13.60 -3.93
CA VAL A 224 -22.12 12.48 -4.90
C VAL A 224 -21.05 11.41 -4.66
N LEU A 225 -19.90 11.77 -4.10
CA LEU A 225 -18.81 10.84 -3.79
C LEU A 225 -18.97 10.15 -2.43
N LYS A 226 -20.00 10.51 -1.65
CA LYS A 226 -20.32 9.91 -0.34
C LYS A 226 -21.47 8.89 -0.43
N GLY A 227 -21.83 8.46 -1.63
CA GLY A 227 -22.86 7.44 -1.83
C GLY A 227 -22.41 6.05 -1.35
N SER A 228 -23.37 5.24 -0.89
CA SER A 228 -23.09 3.92 -0.28
C SER A 228 -22.49 2.88 -1.22
N TYR A 229 -22.66 3.08 -2.54
CA TYR A 229 -22.10 2.21 -3.58
C TYR A 229 -20.85 2.79 -4.24
N VAL A 230 -20.44 4.02 -3.91
CA VAL A 230 -19.31 4.69 -4.57
C VAL A 230 -18.02 3.91 -4.38
N ALA A 231 -17.77 3.40 -3.16
CA ALA A 231 -16.57 2.61 -2.88
C ALA A 231 -16.48 1.36 -3.76
N LEU A 232 -17.59 0.62 -3.88
CA LEU A 232 -17.67 -0.60 -4.68
C LEU A 232 -17.59 -0.30 -6.19
N ALA A 233 -18.33 0.69 -6.67
CA ALA A 233 -18.33 1.09 -8.07
C ALA A 233 -16.94 1.60 -8.52
N ALA A 234 -16.26 2.38 -7.67
CA ALA A 234 -14.91 2.86 -7.95
C ALA A 234 -13.89 1.70 -7.93
N ALA A 235 -13.99 0.77 -6.98
CA ALA A 235 -13.14 -0.43 -6.96
C ALA A 235 -13.36 -1.29 -8.21
N ALA A 236 -14.60 -1.56 -8.59
CA ALA A 236 -14.93 -2.34 -9.80
C ALA A 236 -14.45 -1.63 -11.07
N GLY A 237 -14.68 -0.32 -11.19
CA GLY A 237 -14.19 0.48 -12.31
C GLY A 237 -12.67 0.46 -12.41
N ALA A 238 -11.95 0.54 -11.29
CA ALA A 238 -10.50 0.40 -11.28
C ALA A 238 -10.06 -0.99 -11.75
N VAL A 239 -10.67 -2.07 -11.24
CA VAL A 239 -10.35 -3.46 -11.65
C VAL A 239 -10.51 -3.63 -13.17
N LEU A 240 -11.59 -3.10 -13.75
CA LEU A 240 -11.80 -3.16 -15.21
C LEU A 240 -10.71 -2.40 -15.98
N LEU A 241 -10.23 -1.29 -15.44
CA LEU A 241 -9.14 -0.53 -16.04
C LEU A 241 -7.77 -1.19 -15.88
N PHE A 242 -7.62 -2.23 -15.06
CA PHE A 242 -6.37 -3.01 -14.92
C PHE A 242 -6.32 -4.23 -15.84
N MET A 243 -7.31 -4.42 -16.71
CA MET A 243 -7.31 -5.53 -17.66
C MET A 243 -6.33 -5.28 -18.82
N ASP A 244 -5.68 -6.33 -19.31
CA ASP A 244 -4.59 -6.28 -20.29
C ASP A 244 -4.85 -5.48 -21.59
N PRO A 245 -6.08 -5.39 -22.14
CA PRO A 245 -6.36 -4.52 -23.29
C PRO A 245 -6.15 -3.03 -23.01
N VAL A 246 -6.11 -2.63 -21.75
CA VAL A 246 -5.95 -1.24 -21.34
C VAL A 246 -4.45 -0.90 -21.30
N PRO A 247 -4.01 0.19 -21.95
CA PRO A 247 -2.62 0.61 -21.89
C PRO A 247 -2.18 0.95 -20.46
N THR A 248 -0.95 0.57 -20.09
CA THR A 248 -0.33 0.86 -18.78
C THR A 248 -0.53 2.31 -18.31
N PRO A 249 -0.44 3.35 -19.16
CA PRO A 249 -0.72 4.71 -18.73
C PRO A 249 -2.11 4.96 -18.21
N ILE A 250 -3.11 4.31 -18.80
CA ILE A 250 -4.50 4.46 -18.37
C ILE A 250 -4.70 3.87 -16.98
N HIS A 251 -3.91 2.83 -16.61
CA HIS A 251 -3.96 2.26 -15.26
C HIS A 251 -3.62 3.32 -14.20
N TYR A 252 -2.49 4.02 -14.32
CA TYR A 252 -2.12 5.04 -13.34
C TYR A 252 -2.81 6.40 -13.53
N LEU A 253 -3.34 6.71 -14.72
CA LEU A 253 -4.07 7.94 -14.96
C LEU A 253 -5.53 7.90 -14.49
N LEU A 254 -6.21 6.75 -14.60
CA LEU A 254 -7.64 6.62 -14.31
C LEU A 254 -7.94 5.60 -13.21
N ALA A 255 -7.32 4.43 -13.22
CA ALA A 255 -7.60 3.40 -12.22
C ALA A 255 -7.11 3.82 -10.83
N VAL A 256 -5.94 4.46 -10.74
CA VAL A 256 -5.40 4.98 -9.47
C VAL A 256 -6.34 6.00 -8.79
N PRO A 257 -6.87 7.04 -9.47
CA PRO A 257 -7.93 7.88 -8.91
C PRO A 257 -9.15 7.12 -8.40
N LEU A 258 -9.60 6.09 -9.13
CA LEU A 258 -10.72 5.26 -8.71
C LEU A 258 -10.40 4.43 -7.47
N LEU A 259 -9.20 3.85 -7.36
CA LEU A 259 -8.76 3.13 -6.16
C LEU A 259 -8.61 4.07 -4.95
N ALA A 260 -8.05 5.25 -5.16
CA ALA A 260 -7.91 6.28 -4.14
C ALA A 260 -9.29 6.74 -3.64
N LEU A 261 -10.27 6.87 -4.53
CA LEU A 261 -11.66 7.13 -4.16
C LEU A 261 -12.26 5.93 -3.41
N ALA A 262 -12.06 4.71 -3.92
CA ALA A 262 -12.63 3.48 -3.36
C ALA A 262 -12.26 3.32 -1.88
N VAL A 263 -10.97 3.41 -1.55
CA VAL A 263 -10.50 3.25 -0.16
C VAL A 263 -10.99 4.39 0.73
N ASN A 264 -11.10 5.63 0.24
CA ASN A 264 -11.55 6.77 1.03
C ASN A 264 -13.07 6.83 1.22
N ALA A 265 -13.83 6.26 0.30
CA ALA A 265 -15.30 6.17 0.34
C ALA A 265 -15.82 5.00 1.18
N LEU A 266 -14.96 4.08 1.64
CA LEU A 266 -15.33 2.96 2.52
C LEU A 266 -16.14 3.37 3.75
N ASP A 267 -15.87 4.56 4.28
CA ASP A 267 -16.53 5.08 5.49
C ASP A 267 -18.03 5.33 5.28
N PHE A 268 -18.45 5.48 4.02
CA PHE A 268 -19.83 5.69 3.61
C PHE A 268 -20.47 4.42 3.04
N SER A 269 -19.71 3.33 2.92
CA SER A 269 -20.14 2.11 2.24
C SER A 269 -21.23 1.35 3.00
N THR A 270 -21.95 0.48 2.28
CA THR A 270 -22.94 -0.40 2.91
C THR A 270 -22.31 -1.31 3.96
N PRO A 271 -23.05 -1.68 5.02
CA PRO A 271 -22.57 -2.63 6.02
C PRO A 271 -22.11 -3.97 5.43
N ILE A 272 -22.69 -4.41 4.31
CA ILE A 272 -22.32 -5.65 3.63
C ILE A 272 -20.85 -5.61 3.20
N PHE A 273 -20.44 -4.51 2.56
CA PHE A 273 -19.08 -4.39 2.02
C PHE A 273 -18.04 -4.19 3.14
N SER A 274 -18.36 -3.35 4.12
CA SER A 274 -17.49 -3.16 5.29
C SER A 274 -17.38 -4.42 6.14
N ASN A 275 -18.44 -5.22 6.29
CA ASN A 275 -18.40 -6.51 7.01
C ASN A 275 -17.60 -7.57 6.26
N LEU A 276 -17.67 -7.62 4.92
CA LEU A 276 -16.86 -8.54 4.12
C LEU A 276 -15.36 -8.28 4.34
N LEU A 277 -14.94 -7.02 4.25
CA LEU A 277 -13.56 -6.63 4.55
C LEU A 277 -13.21 -6.84 6.03
N SER A 278 -14.15 -6.60 6.95
CA SER A 278 -13.94 -6.84 8.39
C SER A 278 -13.99 -8.32 8.78
N SER A 279 -14.13 -9.25 7.83
CA SER A 279 -14.14 -10.68 8.12
C SER A 279 -12.81 -11.12 8.73
N TRP A 280 -12.87 -12.08 9.65
CA TRP A 280 -11.68 -12.59 10.33
C TRP A 280 -10.57 -13.06 9.36
N PRO A 281 -10.86 -13.76 8.24
CA PRO A 281 -9.81 -14.15 7.28
C PRO A 281 -9.11 -12.94 6.66
N MET A 282 -9.88 -11.94 6.22
CA MET A 282 -9.32 -10.74 5.59
C MET A 282 -8.50 -9.91 6.58
N ALA A 283 -9.02 -9.67 7.77
CA ALA A 283 -8.29 -8.96 8.82
C ALA A 283 -6.99 -9.70 9.20
N THR A 284 -7.03 -11.03 9.32
CA THR A 284 -5.86 -11.86 9.66
C THR A 284 -4.79 -11.81 8.57
N LEU A 285 -5.19 -11.94 7.29
CA LEU A 285 -4.27 -11.72 6.17
C LEU A 285 -3.69 -10.30 6.17
N GLY A 286 -4.48 -9.30 6.55
CA GLY A 286 -4.05 -7.91 6.70
C GLY A 286 -2.96 -7.73 7.77
N LEU A 287 -3.04 -8.49 8.87
CA LEU A 287 -2.04 -8.50 9.93
C LEU A 287 -0.72 -9.12 9.48
N TRP A 288 -0.77 -10.21 8.71
CA TRP A 288 0.41 -10.89 8.17
C TRP A 288 0.93 -10.29 6.87
N SER A 289 0.22 -9.29 6.32
CA SER A 289 0.41 -8.83 4.94
C SER A 289 1.83 -8.41 4.63
N TYR A 290 2.53 -7.80 5.60
CA TYR A 290 3.90 -7.32 5.40
C TYR A 290 4.90 -8.48 5.30
N SER A 291 4.86 -9.41 6.25
CA SER A 291 5.70 -10.61 6.19
C SER A 291 5.38 -11.47 4.96
N LEU A 292 4.11 -11.65 4.60
CA LEU A 292 3.73 -12.33 3.36
C LEU A 292 4.27 -11.63 2.12
N TYR A 293 4.23 -10.29 2.09
CA TYR A 293 4.75 -9.50 0.97
C TYR A 293 6.25 -9.67 0.76
N LEU A 294 7.04 -9.71 1.85
CA LEU A 294 8.48 -9.93 1.78
C LEU A 294 8.81 -11.34 1.25
N TRP A 295 8.20 -12.36 1.84
CA TRP A 295 8.61 -13.74 1.60
C TRP A 295 8.06 -14.33 0.30
N GLN A 296 7.06 -13.73 -0.34
CA GLN A 296 6.45 -14.33 -1.52
C GLN A 296 7.36 -14.38 -2.76
N GLN A 297 8.21 -13.36 -2.98
CA GLN A 297 8.86 -13.14 -4.27
C GLN A 297 9.86 -14.24 -4.67
N PRO A 298 10.75 -14.73 -3.78
CA PRO A 298 11.65 -15.81 -4.15
C PRO A 298 10.90 -17.07 -4.58
N PHE A 299 9.84 -17.44 -3.86
CA PHE A 299 9.01 -18.61 -4.16
C PHE A 299 8.25 -18.44 -5.47
N TYR A 300 7.70 -17.26 -5.73
CA TYR A 300 7.10 -16.92 -7.01
C TYR A 300 8.08 -17.12 -8.16
N LYS A 301 9.33 -16.69 -8.02
CA LYS A 301 10.36 -16.87 -9.06
C LYS A 301 10.65 -18.33 -9.39
N PHE A 302 10.59 -19.23 -8.41
CA PHE A 302 10.67 -20.67 -8.66
C PHE A 302 9.45 -21.21 -9.42
N VAL A 303 8.25 -20.72 -9.14
CA VAL A 303 7.04 -21.09 -9.92
C VAL A 303 7.17 -20.58 -11.35
N TYR A 304 7.49 -19.29 -11.52
CA TYR A 304 7.48 -18.61 -12.81
C TYR A 304 8.62 -19.05 -13.74
N GLU A 305 9.84 -19.16 -13.22
CA GLU A 305 11.03 -19.43 -14.06
C GLU A 305 11.45 -20.89 -14.09
N GLN A 306 11.07 -21.71 -13.10
CA GLN A 306 11.40 -23.15 -13.04
C GLN A 306 10.18 -24.06 -13.20
N GLY A 307 8.98 -23.51 -13.32
CA GLY A 307 7.75 -24.30 -13.49
C GLY A 307 7.40 -25.16 -12.28
N ILE A 308 7.89 -24.81 -11.08
CA ILE A 308 7.55 -25.53 -9.85
C ILE A 308 6.07 -25.34 -9.52
N SER A 309 5.42 -26.39 -9.01
CA SER A 309 4.01 -26.32 -8.62
C SER A 309 3.75 -25.18 -7.62
N PRO A 310 2.69 -24.37 -7.81
CA PRO A 310 2.43 -23.20 -6.97
C PRO A 310 2.02 -23.56 -5.54
N TRP A 311 1.34 -24.69 -5.32
CA TRP A 311 0.80 -25.04 -4.00
C TRP A 311 1.90 -25.27 -2.94
N PRO A 312 2.93 -26.12 -3.16
CA PRO A 312 4.04 -26.25 -2.22
C PRO A 312 4.78 -24.95 -1.96
N MET A 313 4.97 -24.14 -3.02
CA MET A 313 5.65 -22.85 -2.90
C MET A 313 4.85 -21.86 -2.05
N LEU A 314 3.53 -21.80 -2.24
CA LEU A 314 2.64 -20.97 -1.42
C LEU A 314 2.64 -21.41 0.05
N VAL A 315 2.64 -22.71 0.33
CA VAL A 315 2.80 -23.23 1.70
C VAL A 315 4.14 -22.78 2.30
N GLY A 316 5.22 -22.82 1.51
CA GLY A 316 6.52 -22.30 1.90
C GLY A 316 6.50 -20.80 2.22
N VAL A 317 5.82 -19.99 1.40
CA VAL A 317 5.62 -18.56 1.66
C VAL A 317 4.92 -18.34 3.00
N PHE A 318 3.81 -19.02 3.26
CA PHE A 318 3.10 -18.89 4.53
C PHE A 318 3.96 -19.35 5.72
N ALA A 319 4.70 -20.44 5.59
CA ALA A 319 5.60 -20.91 6.65
C ALA A 319 6.67 -19.87 6.98
N CYS A 320 7.41 -19.38 5.98
CA CYS A 320 8.44 -18.36 6.18
C CYS A 320 7.87 -17.02 6.68
N ALA A 321 6.75 -16.58 6.12
CA ALA A 321 6.09 -15.34 6.51
C ALA A 321 5.57 -15.39 7.95
N LEU A 322 4.94 -16.48 8.38
CA LEU A 322 4.44 -16.63 9.75
C LEU A 322 5.59 -16.73 10.75
N CYS A 323 6.66 -17.48 10.43
CA CYS A 323 7.88 -17.50 11.24
C CYS A 323 8.45 -16.08 11.37
N SER A 324 8.61 -15.36 10.27
CA SER A 324 9.08 -13.97 10.26
C SER A 324 8.18 -13.05 11.09
N TYR A 325 6.86 -13.18 10.95
CA TYR A 325 5.89 -12.36 11.67
C TYR A 325 5.98 -12.56 13.19
N TYR A 326 5.91 -13.81 13.65
CA TYR A 326 5.85 -14.13 15.08
C TYR A 326 7.21 -14.05 15.77
N LEU A 327 8.31 -14.34 15.07
CA LEU A 327 9.66 -14.36 15.66
C LEU A 327 10.42 -13.05 15.50
N VAL A 328 10.11 -12.25 14.47
CA VAL A 328 10.87 -11.03 14.15
C VAL A 328 9.98 -9.80 14.18
N GLU A 329 8.98 -9.71 13.28
CA GLU A 329 8.20 -8.50 13.07
C GLU A 329 7.48 -8.06 14.35
N ARG A 330 6.68 -8.96 14.95
CA ARG A 330 5.88 -8.64 16.12
C ARG A 330 6.73 -8.37 17.37
N PRO A 331 7.72 -9.21 17.75
CA PRO A 331 8.56 -8.94 18.90
C PRO A 331 9.38 -7.66 18.76
N ALA A 332 9.98 -7.42 17.59
CA ALA A 332 10.76 -6.19 17.35
C ALA A 332 9.86 -4.96 17.42
N ARG A 333 8.66 -5.02 16.84
CA ARG A 333 7.67 -3.95 16.91
C ARG A 333 7.27 -3.65 18.35
N GLU A 334 6.97 -4.67 19.15
CA GLU A 334 6.56 -4.47 20.55
C GLU A 334 7.72 -3.92 21.40
N TRP A 335 8.91 -4.47 21.27
CA TRP A 335 10.08 -4.07 22.04
C TRP A 335 10.56 -2.65 21.68
N LEU A 336 10.74 -2.34 20.40
CA LEU A 336 11.22 -1.01 19.97
C LEU A 336 10.22 0.07 20.36
N ASN A 337 8.91 -0.17 20.19
CA ASN A 337 7.90 0.82 20.55
C ASN A 337 7.82 1.10 22.05
N ARG A 338 8.21 0.14 22.90
CA ARG A 338 8.26 0.33 24.36
C ARG A 338 9.58 0.97 24.84
N ASN A 339 10.71 0.62 24.25
CA ASN A 339 12.05 0.91 24.82
C ASN A 339 12.85 2.03 24.13
N TRP A 340 12.59 2.31 22.86
CA TRP A 340 13.16 3.49 22.16
C TRP A 340 12.24 4.73 22.33
#